data_AF-A0A3M1QU14-F1
#
_entry.id   AF-A0A3M1QU14-F1
#
_cell.length_a   1.000
_cell.length_b   1.000
_cell.length_c   1.000
_cell.angle_alpha   90.00
_cell.angle_beta   90.00
_cell.angle_gamma   90.00
#
_symmetry.space_group_name_H-M   'P 1'
#
loop_
_entity.id
_entity.type
_entity.pdbx_description
1 polymer ?
#
loop_
_entity_poly.entity_id
_entity_poly.type
_entity_poly.pdbx_seq_one_letter_code
_entity_poly.pdbx_strand_id
1 'polypeptide(L)'
;MKILLDTCVWGGVCKELEVAGHDVVWAGDWPEDPGDEEMLAHAYAEGRILITLDKDFGELAIVRGIQHCGILRLVKFAARQQASVCLHVLTRYGRELQTGAIITAEPGRLRIRRPDEKGQPLTCDIQGQGSRCELRRDGAGTYRLLPFNRGSSARQTASAWGTGMWEGIKGAGSAPGSTAPGGETND
;
A
#
# COMPACT_ATOMS: atom_id res chain seq x y z
N MET A 1 -6.56 -6.80 -7.37
CA MET A 1 -7.72 -6.02 -6.86
C MET A 1 -8.50 -5.51 -8.05
N LYS A 2 -9.80 -5.20 -7.90
CA LYS A 2 -10.59 -4.60 -8.97
C LYS A 2 -10.51 -3.07 -8.91
N ILE A 3 -10.24 -2.45 -10.06
CA ILE A 3 -9.98 -1.02 -10.21
C ILE A 3 -10.90 -0.48 -11.30
N LEU A 4 -11.47 0.70 -11.05
CA LEU A 4 -12.10 1.53 -12.07
C LEU A 4 -11.25 2.80 -12.21
N LEU A 5 -10.73 3.03 -13.40
CA LEU A 5 -10.03 4.26 -13.75
C LEU A 5 -11.02 5.23 -14.39
N ASP A 6 -11.06 6.44 -13.87
CA ASP A 6 -11.81 7.56 -14.46
C ASP A 6 -11.19 7.97 -15.82
N THR A 7 -11.99 8.58 -16.69
CA THR A 7 -11.59 9.11 -18.01
C THR A 7 -10.48 10.16 -17.89
N CYS A 8 -10.45 10.90 -16.78
CA CYS A 8 -9.42 11.91 -16.53
C CYS A 8 -8.03 11.31 -16.21
N VAL A 9 -7.96 10.02 -15.90
CA VAL A 9 -6.70 9.29 -15.67
C VAL A 9 -6.13 8.85 -17.01
N TRP A 10 -4.81 8.96 -17.17
CA TRP A 10 -4.14 8.54 -18.40
C TRP A 10 -4.30 7.03 -18.62
N GLY A 11 -4.88 6.61 -19.74
CA GLY A 11 -5.13 5.19 -20.06
C GLY A 11 -3.87 4.31 -20.09
N GLY A 12 -2.66 4.86 -20.20
CA GLY A 12 -1.42 4.10 -20.04
C GLY A 12 -1.27 3.45 -18.65
N VAL A 13 -2.01 3.95 -17.65
CA VAL A 13 -2.10 3.34 -16.31
C VAL A 13 -2.74 1.96 -16.36
N CYS A 14 -3.70 1.71 -17.26
CA CYS A 14 -4.42 0.43 -17.34
C CYS A 14 -3.44 -0.74 -17.46
N LYS A 15 -2.58 -0.67 -18.47
CA LYS A 15 -1.63 -1.74 -18.80
C LYS A 15 -0.66 -2.04 -17.65
N GLU A 16 -0.17 -1.00 -16.97
CA GLU A 16 0.75 -1.16 -15.84
C GLU A 16 0.07 -1.81 -14.64
N LEU A 17 -1.19 -1.48 -14.38
CA LEU A 17 -1.98 -2.10 -13.31
C LEU A 17 -2.38 -3.55 -13.65
N GLU A 18 -2.76 -3.83 -14.90
CA GLU A 18 -3.06 -5.19 -15.38
C GLU A 18 -1.83 -6.10 -15.27
N VAL A 19 -0.65 -5.63 -15.69
CA VAL A 19 0.61 -6.37 -15.56
C VAL A 19 0.93 -6.68 -14.09
N ALA A 20 0.56 -5.79 -13.16
CA ALA A 20 0.70 -6.02 -11.73
C ALA A 20 -0.40 -6.95 -11.13
N GLY A 21 -1.29 -7.51 -11.96
CA GLY A 21 -2.31 -8.48 -11.57
C GLY A 21 -3.61 -7.86 -11.05
N HIS A 22 -3.89 -6.61 -11.40
CA HIS A 22 -5.18 -5.97 -11.10
C HIS A 22 -6.20 -6.24 -12.22
N ASP A 23 -7.47 -6.36 -11.84
CA ASP A 23 -8.60 -6.33 -12.77
C ASP A 23 -8.96 -4.86 -12.95
N VAL A 24 -8.74 -4.32 -14.17
CA VAL A 24 -8.84 -2.90 -14.44
C VAL A 24 -9.90 -2.66 -15.50
N VAL A 25 -10.81 -1.72 -15.21
CA VAL A 25 -11.71 -1.14 -16.20
C VAL A 25 -11.36 0.34 -16.31
N TRP A 26 -11.33 0.87 -17.52
CA TRP A 26 -11.14 2.30 -17.76
C TRP A 26 -12.39 2.88 -18.39
N ALA A 27 -12.94 3.91 -17.75
CA ALA A 27 -14.11 4.61 -18.24
C ALA A 27 -13.85 5.31 -19.60
N GLY A 28 -12.58 5.53 -19.96
CA GLY A 28 -12.22 6.05 -21.29
C GLY A 28 -12.56 5.11 -22.45
N ASP A 29 -12.80 3.82 -22.18
CA ASP A 29 -13.25 2.84 -23.17
C ASP A 29 -14.79 2.75 -23.25
N TRP A 30 -15.52 3.48 -22.40
CA TRP A 30 -16.98 3.49 -22.41
C TRP A 30 -17.52 4.36 -23.56
N PRO A 31 -18.70 4.02 -24.12
CA PRO A 31 -19.26 4.75 -25.26
C PRO A 31 -19.68 6.18 -24.92
N GLU A 32 -20.02 6.43 -23.67
CA GLU A 32 -20.44 7.73 -23.14
C GLU A 32 -19.96 7.88 -21.70
N ASP A 33 -19.77 9.12 -21.25
CA ASP A 33 -19.48 9.44 -19.86
C ASP A 33 -20.79 9.35 -19.04
N PRO A 34 -20.93 8.39 -18.12
CA PRO A 34 -22.15 8.24 -17.32
C PRO A 34 -22.27 9.32 -16.22
N GLY A 35 -21.22 10.12 -16.02
CA GLY A 35 -21.14 11.11 -14.97
C GLY A 35 -20.76 10.52 -13.60
N ASP A 36 -20.42 11.40 -12.66
CA ASP A 36 -19.75 11.02 -11.41
C ASP A 36 -20.59 10.09 -10.51
N GLU A 37 -21.90 10.33 -10.40
CA GLU A 37 -22.78 9.52 -9.54
C GLU A 37 -22.91 8.09 -10.06
N GLU A 38 -23.15 7.93 -11.36
CA GLU A 38 -23.27 6.62 -11.98
C GLU A 38 -21.92 5.92 -12.00
N MET A 39 -20.82 6.62 -12.29
CA MET A 39 -19.47 6.06 -12.22
C MET A 39 -19.15 5.52 -10.82
N LEU A 40 -19.51 6.27 -9.77
CA LEU A 40 -19.30 5.83 -8.39
C LEU A 40 -20.21 4.65 -8.02
N ALA A 41 -21.46 4.65 -8.50
CA ALA A 41 -22.39 3.54 -8.32
C ALA A 41 -21.92 2.26 -9.04
N HIS A 42 -21.41 2.37 -10.26
CA HIS A 42 -20.78 1.27 -11.00
C HIS A 42 -19.57 0.70 -10.25
N ALA A 43 -18.69 1.58 -9.77
CA ALA A 43 -17.56 1.16 -8.96
C ALA A 43 -18.00 0.39 -7.71
N TYR A 44 -19.02 0.90 -7.00
CA TYR A 44 -19.55 0.26 -5.81
C TYR A 44 -20.21 -1.10 -6.10
N ALA A 45 -21.07 -1.17 -7.11
CA ALA A 45 -21.77 -2.39 -7.49
C ALA A 45 -20.82 -3.54 -7.85
N GLU A 46 -19.68 -3.22 -8.48
CA GLU A 46 -18.71 -4.22 -8.91
C GLU A 46 -17.58 -4.49 -7.90
N GLY A 47 -17.54 -3.73 -6.79
CA GLY A 47 -16.50 -3.83 -5.77
C GLY A 47 -15.16 -3.26 -6.23
N ARG A 48 -15.17 -2.20 -7.05
CA ARG A 48 -13.98 -1.56 -7.63
C ARG A 48 -13.54 -0.35 -6.84
N ILE A 49 -12.23 -0.19 -6.70
CA ILE A 49 -11.63 1.05 -6.21
C ILE A 49 -11.63 2.06 -7.36
N LEU A 50 -12.22 3.23 -7.15
CA LEU A 50 -12.20 4.32 -8.12
C LEU A 50 -10.86 5.08 -8.03
N ILE A 51 -10.19 5.29 -9.16
CA ILE A 51 -9.02 6.15 -9.28
C ILE A 51 -9.37 7.33 -10.18
N THR A 52 -9.17 8.55 -9.69
CA THR A 52 -9.58 9.79 -10.37
C THR A 52 -8.58 10.92 -10.12
N LEU A 53 -8.60 11.95 -10.97
CA LEU A 53 -7.96 13.25 -10.72
C LEU A 53 -8.96 14.27 -10.13
N ASP A 54 -10.25 14.00 -10.24
CA ASP A 54 -11.32 14.91 -9.89
C ASP A 54 -11.48 15.03 -8.35
N LYS A 55 -11.78 16.24 -7.89
CA LYS A 55 -12.09 16.54 -6.50
C LYS A 55 -13.54 16.20 -6.14
N ASP A 56 -14.44 16.17 -7.12
CA ASP A 56 -15.89 16.16 -6.91
C ASP A 56 -16.37 14.80 -6.35
N PHE A 57 -15.72 13.68 -6.70
CA PHE A 57 -15.94 12.38 -6.04
C PHE A 57 -15.72 12.40 -4.52
N GLY A 58 -14.79 13.24 -4.04
CA GLY A 58 -14.59 13.42 -2.61
C GLY A 58 -15.78 14.09 -1.93
N GLU A 59 -16.42 15.03 -2.62
CA GLU A 59 -17.66 15.67 -2.16
C GLU A 59 -18.83 14.69 -2.18
N LEU A 60 -18.98 13.91 -3.26
CA LEU A 60 -20.01 12.88 -3.38
C LEU A 60 -19.94 11.86 -2.24
N ALA A 61 -18.74 11.37 -1.93
CA ALA A 61 -18.55 10.39 -0.87
C ALA A 61 -18.74 10.98 0.54
N ILE A 62 -18.24 12.19 0.80
CA ILE A 62 -18.18 12.76 2.16
C ILE A 62 -19.43 13.57 2.49
N VAL A 63 -19.84 14.46 1.59
CA VAL A 63 -20.94 15.41 1.82
C VAL A 63 -22.28 14.75 1.53
N ARG A 64 -22.36 13.99 0.43
CA ARG A 64 -23.60 13.31 0.02
C ARG A 64 -23.72 11.89 0.55
N GLY A 65 -22.64 11.33 1.11
CA GLY A 65 -22.66 10.00 1.73
C GLY A 65 -22.90 8.86 0.75
N ILE A 66 -22.57 9.04 -0.54
CA ILE A 66 -22.75 8.01 -1.55
C ILE A 66 -21.78 6.85 -1.25
N GLN A 67 -22.28 5.61 -1.31
CA GLN A 67 -21.44 4.44 -1.04
C GLN A 67 -20.33 4.28 -2.07
N HIS A 68 -19.17 3.82 -1.61
CA HIS A 68 -18.03 3.54 -2.46
C HIS A 68 -17.16 2.44 -1.83
N CYS A 69 -16.45 1.69 -2.68
CA CYS A 69 -15.52 0.65 -2.22
C CYS A 69 -14.10 1.17 -1.97
N GLY A 70 -13.86 2.46 -2.19
CA GLY A 70 -12.56 3.13 -2.01
C GLY A 70 -12.30 4.13 -3.12
N ILE A 71 -11.68 5.26 -2.79
CA ILE A 71 -11.37 6.32 -3.77
C ILE A 71 -9.89 6.70 -3.63
N LEU A 72 -9.13 6.60 -4.73
CA LEU A 72 -7.79 7.14 -4.85
C LEU A 72 -7.79 8.35 -5.77
N ARG A 73 -7.64 9.54 -5.19
CA ARG A 73 -7.51 10.79 -5.92
C ARG A 73 -6.04 11.15 -6.13
N LEU A 74 -5.62 11.29 -7.38
CA LEU A 74 -4.27 11.74 -7.74
C LEU A 74 -4.28 13.25 -7.99
N VAL A 75 -3.36 13.98 -7.35
CA VAL A 75 -3.30 15.44 -7.44
C VAL A 75 -1.90 15.86 -7.89
N LYS A 76 -1.83 16.66 -8.96
CA LYS A 76 -0.58 17.23 -9.51
C LYS A 76 0.46 16.18 -9.96
N PHE A 77 0.04 14.98 -10.35
CA PHE A 77 0.91 14.00 -10.99
C PHE A 77 0.85 14.11 -12.50
N ALA A 78 2.02 14.16 -13.15
CA ALA A 78 2.09 14.03 -14.61
C ALA A 78 1.66 12.61 -15.03
N ALA A 79 1.13 12.45 -16.24
CA ALA A 79 0.67 11.16 -16.78
C ALA A 79 1.67 10.01 -16.54
N ARG A 80 2.95 10.23 -16.86
CA ARG A 80 4.05 9.28 -16.65
C ARG A 80 4.29 8.83 -15.21
N GLN A 81 3.76 9.55 -14.22
CA GLN A 81 3.89 9.25 -12.80
C GLN A 81 2.65 8.57 -12.23
N GLN A 82 1.51 8.63 -12.93
CA GLN A 82 0.24 8.13 -12.39
C GLN A 82 0.30 6.63 -12.10
N ALA A 83 0.87 5.83 -13.02
CA ALA A 83 0.97 4.38 -12.85
C ALA A 83 1.81 3.99 -11.62
N SER A 84 3.01 4.56 -11.49
CA SER A 84 3.90 4.24 -10.37
C SER A 84 3.32 4.65 -9.01
N VAL A 85 2.61 5.79 -8.97
CA VAL A 85 1.91 6.23 -7.75
C VAL A 85 0.72 5.32 -7.44
N CYS A 86 -0.08 4.93 -8.44
CA CYS A 86 -1.18 3.99 -8.25
C CYS A 86 -0.67 2.66 -7.69
N LEU A 87 0.34 2.06 -8.31
CA LEU A 87 0.94 0.81 -7.85
C LEU A 87 1.46 0.93 -6.42
N HIS A 88 2.16 2.02 -6.09
CA HIS A 88 2.67 2.25 -4.74
C HIS A 88 1.54 2.33 -3.71
N VAL A 89 0.48 3.10 -4.00
CA VAL A 89 -0.65 3.28 -3.08
C VAL A 89 -1.46 2.00 -2.96
N LEU A 90 -1.77 1.32 -4.07
CA LEU A 90 -2.53 0.08 -4.09
C LEU A 90 -1.81 -1.05 -3.35
N THR A 91 -0.49 -1.18 -3.53
CA THR A 91 0.32 -2.19 -2.83
C THR A 91 0.28 -1.97 -1.31
N ARG A 92 0.31 -0.71 -0.87
CA ARG A 92 0.50 -0.38 0.54
C ARG A 92 -0.79 -0.14 1.32
N TYR A 93 -1.79 0.41 0.66
CA TYR A 93 -3.07 0.85 1.24
C TYR A 93 -4.27 0.19 0.57
N GLY A 94 -4.05 -0.87 -0.20
CA GLY A 94 -5.11 -1.60 -0.88
C GLY A 94 -6.19 -2.07 0.09
N ARG A 95 -5.80 -2.54 1.28
CA ARG A 95 -6.74 -2.96 2.32
C ARG A 95 -7.63 -1.81 2.78
N GLU A 96 -7.04 -0.66 3.12
CA GLU A 96 -7.81 0.52 3.53
C GLU A 96 -8.73 0.98 2.41
N LEU A 97 -8.22 1.03 1.17
CA LEU A 97 -9.03 1.37 0.00
C LEU A 97 -10.23 0.44 -0.08
N GLN A 98 -10.04 -0.89 -0.10
CA GLN A 98 -11.12 -1.90 -0.16
C GLN A 98 -12.16 -1.78 0.96
N THR A 99 -11.77 -1.27 2.14
CA THR A 99 -12.71 -1.00 3.24
C THR A 99 -13.51 0.29 3.08
N GLY A 100 -13.28 1.06 2.01
CA GLY A 100 -13.95 2.35 1.78
C GLY A 100 -13.12 3.56 2.22
N ALA A 101 -11.77 3.48 2.23
CA ALA A 101 -10.96 4.67 2.48
C ALA A 101 -10.94 5.62 1.26
N ILE A 102 -10.81 6.92 1.55
CA ILE A 102 -10.54 7.95 0.55
C ILE A 102 -9.10 8.41 0.74
N ILE A 103 -8.27 8.16 -0.27
CA ILE A 103 -6.85 8.52 -0.28
C ILE A 103 -6.65 9.61 -1.31
N THR A 104 -6.10 10.75 -0.90
CA THR A 104 -5.59 11.77 -1.80
C THR A 104 -4.07 11.68 -1.83
N ALA A 105 -3.52 11.40 -3.01
CA ALA A 105 -2.10 11.37 -3.26
C ALA A 105 -1.64 12.67 -3.92
N GLU A 106 -0.64 13.30 -3.31
CA GLU A 106 0.09 14.46 -3.81
C GLU A 106 1.60 14.14 -3.82
N PRO A 107 2.41 14.82 -4.64
CA PRO A 107 3.86 14.68 -4.56
C PRO A 107 4.38 14.91 -3.12
N GLY A 108 4.95 13.86 -2.52
CA GLY A 108 5.51 13.91 -1.17
C GLY A 108 4.50 13.82 -0.03
N ARG A 109 3.19 13.69 -0.30
CA ARG A 109 2.15 13.66 0.73
C ARG A 109 1.01 12.72 0.38
N LEU A 110 0.59 11.90 1.35
CA LEU A 110 -0.65 11.16 1.30
C LEU A 110 -1.59 11.65 2.40
N ARG A 111 -2.85 11.92 2.03
CA ARG A 111 -3.94 12.19 2.98
C ARG A 111 -4.90 11.02 2.92
N ILE A 112 -5.07 10.33 4.04
CA ILE A 112 -5.93 9.15 4.16
C ILE A 112 -7.10 9.51 5.05
N ARG A 113 -8.32 9.36 4.54
CA ARG A 113 -9.56 9.35 5.31
C ARG A 113 -10.06 7.92 5.36
N ARG A 114 -10.11 7.35 6.55
CA ARG A 114 -10.70 6.02 6.76
C ARG A 114 -12.22 6.18 6.84
N PRO A 115 -12.99 5.13 6.49
CA PRO A 115 -14.41 5.13 6.77
C PRO A 115 -14.63 5.33 8.29
N ASP A 116 -15.63 6.12 8.66
CA ASP A 116 -16.07 6.20 10.06
C ASP A 116 -16.62 4.83 10.50
N GLU A 117 -16.73 4.53 11.80
CA GLU A 117 -17.26 3.25 12.32
C GLU A 117 -18.68 2.91 11.82
N LYS A 118 -19.38 3.87 11.19
CA LYS A 118 -20.69 3.72 10.53
C LYS A 118 -20.62 3.54 9.00
N GLY A 119 -19.44 3.58 8.38
CA GLY A 119 -19.21 3.39 6.95
C GLY A 119 -18.98 1.93 6.58
N GLN A 120 -19.99 1.09 6.79
CA GLN A 120 -19.95 -0.34 6.47
C GLN A 120 -19.93 -0.59 4.96
N PRO A 121 -18.99 -1.40 4.43
CA PRO A 121 -19.35 -2.65 3.80
C PRO A 121 -19.47 -3.69 4.91
N LEU A 122 -20.69 -4.17 5.16
CA LEU A 122 -20.87 -5.36 5.99
C LEU A 122 -20.27 -6.57 5.26
N THR A 123 -19.53 -7.35 6.04
CA THR A 123 -18.84 -8.63 5.77
C THR A 123 -17.44 -8.45 5.14
N CYS A 124 -16.32 -8.81 5.78
CA CYS A 124 -15.98 -10.00 6.58
C CYS A 124 -14.90 -9.64 7.65
N ASP A 125 -14.98 -10.28 8.82
CA ASP A 125 -14.13 -10.10 10.01
C ASP A 125 -12.61 -10.22 9.77
N ILE A 126 -11.82 -9.44 10.53
CA ILE A 126 -10.66 -9.86 11.37
C ILE A 126 -9.73 -8.65 11.68
N GLN A 127 -9.84 -8.19 12.93
CA GLN A 127 -8.77 -7.73 13.85
C GLN A 127 -7.76 -6.62 13.40
N GLY A 128 -8.09 -5.37 13.74
CA GLY A 128 -7.34 -4.61 14.76
C GLY A 128 -6.02 -3.89 14.41
N GLN A 129 -6.03 -2.56 14.66
CA GLN A 129 -4.90 -1.67 15.04
C GLN A 129 -4.12 -0.97 13.90
N GLY A 130 -4.52 0.26 13.58
CA GLY A 130 -3.85 1.13 12.60
C GLY A 130 -2.76 2.04 13.20
N SER A 131 -1.53 1.94 12.70
CA SER A 131 -0.39 2.83 13.02
C SER A 131 -0.29 4.01 12.04
N ARG A 132 0.28 5.15 12.48
CA ARG A 132 0.53 6.37 11.67
C ARG A 132 1.94 6.31 11.07
N CYS A 133 2.10 6.65 9.78
CA CYS A 133 3.39 6.58 9.06
C CYS A 133 3.69 7.88 8.27
N GLU A 134 4.98 8.22 8.10
CA GLU A 134 5.49 9.38 7.36
C GLU A 134 6.35 8.91 6.15
N LEU A 135 6.17 9.53 4.99
CA LEU A 135 6.90 9.23 3.76
C LEU A 135 8.26 9.97 3.77
N ARG A 136 9.37 9.24 3.72
CA ARG A 136 10.72 9.82 3.63
C ARG A 136 11.42 9.36 2.36
N ARG A 137 12.19 10.27 1.75
CA ARG A 137 13.06 9.97 0.61
C ARG A 137 14.38 9.42 1.14
N ASP A 138 14.79 8.25 0.68
CA ASP A 138 16.10 7.69 1.01
C ASP A 138 17.21 8.24 0.11
N GLY A 139 18.46 7.96 0.50
CA GLY A 139 19.66 8.41 -0.22
C GLY A 139 19.80 7.83 -1.63
N ALA A 140 19.01 6.81 -1.99
CA ALA A 140 18.97 6.22 -3.33
C ALA A 140 17.85 6.84 -4.21
N GLY A 141 17.12 7.83 -3.70
CA GLY A 141 16.06 8.52 -4.44
C GLY A 141 14.70 7.82 -4.39
N THR A 142 14.53 6.80 -3.54
CA THR A 142 13.30 6.02 -3.38
C THR A 142 12.49 6.51 -2.17
N TYR A 143 11.17 6.50 -2.24
CA TYR A 143 10.30 6.93 -1.14
C TYR A 143 9.85 5.74 -0.29
N ARG A 144 10.04 5.81 1.03
CA ARG A 144 9.69 4.75 2.00
C ARG A 144 8.84 5.36 3.11
N LEU A 145 7.66 4.80 3.43
CA LEU A 145 6.98 5.20 4.67
C LEU A 145 7.50 4.45 5.89
N LEU A 146 7.82 5.24 6.91
CA LEU A 146 8.32 4.81 8.21
C LEU A 146 7.27 5.14 9.30
N PRO A 147 7.26 4.42 10.43
CA PRO A 147 6.39 4.75 11.56
C PRO A 147 6.60 6.19 12.04
N PHE A 148 5.51 6.94 12.24
CA PHE A 148 5.54 8.31 12.75
C PHE A 148 5.82 8.29 14.25
N ASN A 149 7.08 8.43 14.65
CA ASN A 149 7.45 8.56 16.05
C ASN A 149 7.28 10.04 16.47
N ARG A 150 6.17 10.37 17.11
CA ARG A 150 5.96 11.71 17.67
C ARG A 150 6.90 11.83 18.87
N GLY A 151 7.98 12.61 18.73
CA GLY A 151 8.97 12.79 19.78
C GLY A 151 8.31 13.05 21.13
N SER A 152 8.44 12.09 22.04
CA SER A 152 8.11 12.24 23.45
C SER A 152 9.21 13.07 24.09
N SER A 153 8.93 14.34 24.33
CA SER A 153 9.63 15.10 25.37
C SER A 153 9.24 14.54 26.73
N ALA A 154 9.99 13.55 27.21
CA ALA A 154 10.02 13.18 28.62
C ALA A 154 11.49 13.01 29.01
N ARG A 155 11.95 13.95 29.85
CA ARG A 155 13.28 13.93 30.45
C ARG A 155 13.20 13.07 31.72
N GLN A 156 14.24 12.26 31.93
CA GLN A 156 14.63 11.51 33.13
C GLN A 156 13.88 10.18 33.37
N THR A 157 14.54 9.06 33.68
CA THR A 157 15.84 8.89 34.38
C THR A 157 16.78 7.88 33.69
N ALA A 158 18.08 8.19 33.76
CA ALA A 158 19.16 7.24 33.58
C ALA A 158 19.31 6.39 34.85
N SER A 159 19.44 5.08 34.71
CA SER A 159 20.39 4.25 35.48
C SER A 159 20.17 2.77 35.17
N ALA A 160 21.09 2.19 34.40
CA ALA A 160 21.73 0.91 34.70
C ALA A 160 22.74 0.64 33.59
N TRP A 161 24.00 0.86 33.93
CA TRP A 161 25.15 0.34 33.21
C TRP A 161 25.09 -1.19 33.16
N GLY A 162 25.54 -1.77 32.06
CA GLY A 162 25.64 -3.21 31.89
C GLY A 162 26.43 -3.56 30.65
N THR A 163 27.70 -3.18 30.64
CA THR A 163 28.73 -3.59 29.68
C THR A 163 28.89 -5.11 29.72
N GLY A 164 28.96 -5.75 28.54
CA GLY A 164 29.75 -6.95 28.35
C GLY A 164 29.02 -8.22 27.92
N MET A 165 29.78 -9.03 27.18
CA MET A 165 29.63 -10.48 27.01
C MET A 165 28.68 -10.96 25.91
N TRP A 166 29.23 -11.25 24.71
CA TRP A 166 29.42 -12.65 24.29
C TRP A 166 30.36 -12.74 23.08
N GLU A 167 31.65 -12.88 23.37
CA GLU A 167 32.55 -13.69 22.56
C GLU A 167 32.50 -15.12 23.10
N GLY A 168 32.49 -16.09 22.19
CA GLY A 168 33.15 -17.38 22.40
C GLY A 168 32.35 -18.51 23.05
N ILE A 169 31.99 -19.51 22.24
CA ILE A 169 32.21 -20.92 22.60
C ILE A 169 32.90 -21.61 21.42
N LYS A 170 34.22 -21.72 21.50
CA LYS A 170 35.01 -22.82 20.92
C LYS A 170 35.45 -23.71 22.08
N GLY A 171 35.37 -25.04 21.90
CA GLY A 171 36.33 -25.95 22.53
C GLY A 171 35.78 -27.23 23.14
N ALA A 172 35.92 -28.34 22.40
CA ALA A 172 36.40 -29.69 22.82
C ALA A 172 36.03 -30.64 21.65
N GLY A 173 36.92 -31.33 20.92
CA GLY A 173 38.23 -31.86 21.27
C GLY A 173 38.09 -33.34 21.65
N SER A 174 38.21 -34.26 20.69
CA SER A 174 38.69 -35.65 20.85
C SER A 174 38.74 -36.37 19.48
N ALA A 175 39.95 -36.66 19.01
CA ALA A 175 40.25 -37.77 18.09
C ALA A 175 40.39 -39.07 18.93
N PRO A 176 40.36 -40.31 18.38
CA PRO A 176 41.36 -40.79 17.41
C PRO A 176 40.82 -41.77 16.34
N GLY A 177 41.67 -42.18 15.39
CA GLY A 177 41.55 -43.51 14.78
C GLY A 177 41.70 -43.57 13.27
N SER A 178 42.89 -43.97 12.84
CA SER A 178 43.29 -44.41 11.49
C SER A 178 42.42 -45.54 10.92
N THR A 179 42.12 -45.52 9.61
CA THR A 179 42.57 -46.52 8.61
C THR A 179 42.02 -46.21 7.21
N ALA A 180 42.93 -46.09 6.23
CA ALA A 180 42.68 -46.45 4.83
C ALA A 180 42.87 -47.99 4.70
N PRO A 181 42.40 -48.70 3.65
CA PRO A 181 42.77 -48.42 2.25
C PRO A 181 41.70 -48.74 1.17
N GLY A 182 41.96 -48.21 -0.04
CA GLY A 182 41.87 -48.99 -1.29
C GLY A 182 40.52 -49.10 -2.01
N GLY A 183 40.52 -48.76 -3.31
CA GLY A 183 39.48 -49.20 -4.25
C GLY A 183 39.33 -48.28 -5.47
N GLU A 184 40.10 -48.57 -6.51
CA GLU A 184 39.78 -48.29 -7.93
C GLU A 184 38.34 -48.77 -8.26
N THR A 185 37.59 -48.29 -9.25
CA THR A 185 37.84 -48.17 -10.69
C THR A 185 36.76 -47.31 -11.36
N ASN A 186 37.05 -46.84 -12.58
CA ASN A 186 36.13 -46.23 -13.54
C ASN A 186 34.90 -47.11 -13.85
N ASP A 187 33.77 -46.47 -14.14
CA ASP A 187 32.98 -46.63 -15.38
C ASP A 187 31.98 -45.47 -15.54
#